data_AF-A0A315BDK5-F1
#
_entry.id   AF-A0A315BDK5-F1
#
_cell.length_a   1.000
_cell.length_b   1.000
_cell.length_c   1.000
_cell.angle_alpha   90.00
_cell.angle_beta   90.00
_cell.angle_gamma   90.00
#
_symmetry.space_group_name_H-M   'P 1'
#
loop_
_entity.id
_entity.type
_entity.pdbx_description
1 polymer ?
#
loop_
_entity_poly.entity_id
_entity_poly.type
_entity_poly.pdbx_seq_one_letter_code
_entity_poly.pdbx_strand_id
1 'polypeptide(L)'
;MGHGCYGRHCCPDQSSVPLYGIAEVACNNSVVTNSVGVKTETHDFITNGLSASCVGFKGEREIASGLKANFVMEFEVDPCTETQAIKIRTGIVGLSGGWGDAIFGRRNALIKDSEYTFDVNMAPTAAGYLGNYARDSQAFF
;
A
#
# COMPACT_ATOMS: atom_id res chain seq x y z
N MET A 1 54.61 -21.90 -7.19
CA MET A 1 53.86 -21.85 -5.92
C MET A 1 53.48 -20.40 -5.65
N GLY A 2 52.31 -20.12 -5.08
CA GLY A 2 51.85 -18.76 -4.74
C GLY A 2 50.87 -18.15 -5.75
N HIS A 3 49.57 -18.50 -5.62
CA HIS A 3 48.48 -17.68 -6.16
C HIS A 3 48.20 -16.54 -5.18
N GLY A 4 48.12 -15.29 -5.67
CA GLY A 4 47.89 -14.11 -4.84
C GLY A 4 46.83 -13.19 -5.42
N CYS A 5 45.55 -13.50 -5.20
CA CYS A 5 44.44 -12.60 -5.57
C CYS A 5 44.28 -11.47 -4.55
N TYR A 6 45.18 -10.49 -4.56
CA TYR A 6 45.00 -9.22 -3.84
C TYR A 6 44.31 -8.20 -4.76
N GLY A 7 42.99 -8.04 -4.59
CA GLY A 7 42.21 -7.17 -5.47
C GLY A 7 40.69 -7.27 -5.34
N ARG A 8 40.13 -7.39 -4.13
CA ARG A 8 38.69 -7.15 -3.94
C ARG A 8 38.40 -5.65 -3.92
N HIS A 9 38.39 -5.05 -5.11
CA HIS A 9 37.94 -3.69 -5.36
C HIS A 9 37.00 -3.63 -6.58
N CYS A 10 36.01 -4.53 -6.56
CA CYS A 10 34.80 -4.47 -7.38
C CYS A 10 33.61 -4.72 -6.44
N CYS A 11 32.66 -3.78 -6.41
CA CYS A 11 31.61 -3.69 -5.40
C CYS A 11 30.57 -4.83 -5.50
N PRO A 12 30.20 -5.50 -4.39
CA PRO A 12 28.94 -6.22 -4.29
C PRO A 12 27.92 -5.35 -3.54
N ASP A 13 27.50 -4.26 -4.15
CA ASP A 13 26.21 -3.63 -3.80
C ASP A 13 25.31 -3.70 -5.04
N GLN A 14 24.88 -4.94 -5.31
CA GLN A 14 23.72 -5.20 -6.15
C GLN A 14 22.49 -4.74 -5.37
N SER A 15 22.24 -3.43 -5.37
CA SER A 15 21.18 -2.80 -4.60
C SER A 15 19.80 -3.10 -5.20
N SER A 16 19.34 -4.33 -4.99
CA SER A 16 18.04 -4.77 -5.43
C SER A 16 16.95 -4.04 -4.65
N VAL A 17 16.06 -3.37 -5.38
CA VAL A 17 14.84 -2.82 -4.82
C VAL A 17 13.78 -3.92 -4.88
N PRO A 18 13.27 -4.45 -3.75
CA PRO A 18 12.22 -5.44 -3.78
C PRO A 18 10.92 -4.86 -4.35
N LEU A 19 10.42 -5.53 -5.38
CA LEU A 19 9.04 -5.43 -5.85
C LEU A 19 8.15 -6.22 -4.87
N TYR A 20 7.00 -5.65 -4.51
CA TYR A 20 5.94 -6.33 -3.79
C TYR A 20 4.58 -5.96 -4.38
N GLY A 21 3.53 -6.69 -4.00
CA GLY A 21 2.18 -6.38 -4.44
C GLY A 21 1.17 -7.41 -3.95
N ILE A 22 -0.10 -7.10 -4.19
CA ILE A 22 -1.26 -7.95 -3.96
C ILE A 22 -2.12 -7.87 -5.23
N ALA A 23 -2.58 -9.01 -5.73
CA ALA A 23 -3.61 -9.07 -6.76
C ALA A 23 -4.73 -9.96 -6.24
N GLU A 24 -5.91 -9.38 -6.05
CA GLU A 24 -7.07 -10.03 -5.44
C GLU A 24 -8.31 -9.89 -6.34
N VAL A 25 -8.93 -11.03 -6.62
CA VAL A 25 -10.23 -11.15 -7.26
C VAL A 25 -11.08 -12.08 -6.40
N ALA A 26 -12.33 -11.69 -6.14
CA ALA A 26 -13.29 -12.48 -5.38
C ALA A 26 -14.61 -12.63 -6.16
N CYS A 27 -15.34 -13.71 -5.91
CA CYS A 27 -16.72 -13.87 -6.34
C CYS A 27 -17.63 -13.36 -5.21
N ASN A 28 -18.56 -12.47 -5.55
CA ASN A 28 -19.45 -11.81 -4.61
C ASN A 28 -20.91 -12.16 -4.89
N ASN A 29 -21.70 -12.31 -3.82
CA ASN A 29 -23.16 -12.35 -3.89
C ASN A 29 -23.72 -11.27 -2.97
N SER A 30 -24.34 -10.25 -3.55
CA SER A 30 -24.95 -9.15 -2.80
C SER A 30 -26.48 -9.22 -2.87
N VAL A 31 -27.13 -9.14 -1.72
CA VAL A 31 -28.59 -9.09 -1.60
C VAL A 31 -28.99 -7.76 -0.98
N VAL A 32 -29.47 -6.83 -1.81
CA VAL A 32 -29.89 -5.50 -1.38
C VAL A 32 -31.41 -5.45 -1.32
N THR A 33 -31.96 -4.93 -0.21
CA THR A 33 -33.40 -4.66 -0.08
C THR A 33 -33.63 -3.17 -0.22
N ASN A 34 -34.47 -2.75 -1.17
CA ASN A 34 -34.78 -1.34 -1.36
C ASN A 34 -35.75 -0.81 -0.28
N SER A 35 -35.95 0.51 -0.22
CA SER A 35 -36.83 1.17 0.76
C SER A 35 -38.31 0.75 0.69
N VAL A 36 -38.72 -0.03 -0.32
CA VAL A 36 -40.07 -0.54 -0.54
C VAL A 36 -40.16 -2.06 -0.28
N GLY A 37 -39.08 -2.67 0.26
CA GLY A 37 -39.04 -4.09 0.64
C GLY A 37 -38.72 -5.07 -0.49
N VAL A 38 -38.44 -4.60 -1.71
CA VAL A 38 -38.07 -5.47 -2.83
C VAL A 38 -36.60 -5.87 -2.68
N LYS A 39 -36.32 -7.18 -2.75
CA LYS A 39 -34.96 -7.73 -2.79
C LYS A 39 -34.43 -7.78 -4.21
N THR A 40 -33.16 -7.46 -4.37
CA THR A 40 -32.38 -7.66 -5.60
C THR A 40 -31.12 -8.43 -5.23
N GLU A 41 -30.86 -9.51 -5.94
CA GLU A 41 -29.67 -10.35 -5.78
C GLU A 41 -28.76 -10.15 -6.98
N THR A 42 -27.45 -10.00 -6.75
CA THR A 42 -26.45 -9.74 -7.79
C THR A 42 -25.21 -10.60 -7.56
N HIS A 43 -24.75 -11.28 -8.61
CA HIS A 43 -23.56 -12.13 -8.62
C HIS A 43 -22.49 -11.53 -9.51
N ASP A 44 -21.42 -11.01 -8.91
CA ASP A 44 -20.34 -10.29 -9.60
C ASP A 44 -18.97 -10.85 -9.23
N PHE A 45 -17.99 -10.64 -10.11
CA PHE A 45 -16.58 -10.68 -9.73
C PHE A 45 -16.15 -9.29 -9.28
N ILE A 46 -15.58 -9.19 -8.08
CA ILE A 46 -15.10 -7.95 -7.50
C ILE A 46 -13.59 -8.02 -7.26
N THR A 47 -12.95 -6.86 -7.19
CA THR A 47 -11.56 -6.71 -6.76
C THR A 47 -11.53 -5.94 -5.44
N ASN A 48 -10.48 -6.11 -4.65
CA ASN A 48 -10.32 -5.42 -3.36
C ASN A 48 -11.39 -5.78 -2.29
N GLY A 49 -11.82 -7.04 -2.24
CA GLY A 49 -12.87 -7.51 -1.31
C GLY A 49 -12.38 -7.76 0.12
N LEU A 50 -11.10 -8.07 0.30
CA LEU A 50 -10.42 -8.23 1.59
C LEU A 50 -9.14 -7.38 1.66
N SER A 51 -8.35 -7.38 0.58
CA SER A 51 -7.11 -6.61 0.46
C SER A 51 -7.10 -5.78 -0.81
N ALA A 52 -6.83 -4.48 -0.68
CA ALA A 52 -6.70 -3.60 -1.82
C ALA A 52 -5.47 -3.97 -2.68
N SER A 53 -5.73 -4.36 -3.92
CA SER A 53 -4.75 -4.76 -4.92
C SER A 53 -3.80 -3.61 -5.25
N CYS A 54 -2.52 -3.94 -5.26
CA CYS A 54 -1.46 -2.96 -5.42
C CYS A 54 -0.19 -3.58 -6.00
N VAL A 55 0.66 -2.72 -6.54
CA VAL A 55 2.05 -3.05 -6.88
C VAL A 55 2.95 -1.95 -6.36
N GLY A 56 4.11 -2.29 -5.80
CA GLY A 56 4.97 -1.30 -5.20
C GLY A 56 6.43 -1.72 -5.05
N PHE A 57 7.25 -0.71 -4.82
CA PHE A 57 8.68 -0.79 -4.58
C PHE A 57 8.97 -0.15 -3.23
N LYS A 58 9.84 -0.77 -2.43
CA LYS A 58 10.30 -0.18 -1.17
C LYS A 58 11.77 -0.49 -0.94
N GLY A 59 12.45 0.38 -0.24
CA GLY A 59 13.86 0.18 0.07
C GLY A 59 14.28 0.97 1.30
N GLU A 60 15.31 0.46 1.97
CA GLU A 60 16.00 1.11 3.08
C GLU A 60 17.50 0.93 2.87
N ARG A 61 18.28 1.97 3.16
CA ARG A 61 19.74 1.97 3.07
C ARG A 61 20.32 2.80 4.22
N GLU A 62 21.30 2.25 4.94
CA GLU A 62 22.14 3.07 5.82
C GLU A 62 23.05 3.98 4.97
N ILE A 63 22.96 5.29 5.22
CA ILE A 63 23.72 6.32 4.47
C ILE A 63 24.82 6.97 5.32
N ALA A 64 24.72 6.87 6.65
CA ALA A 64 25.76 7.16 7.63
C ALA A 64 25.47 6.34 8.89
N SER A 65 26.44 6.22 9.80
CA SER A 65 26.28 5.41 11.02
C SER A 65 25.04 5.84 11.82
N GLY A 66 24.05 4.95 11.93
CA GLY A 66 22.80 5.22 12.65
C GLY A 66 21.82 6.16 11.92
N LEU A 67 22.03 6.44 10.63
CA LEU A 67 21.13 7.22 9.78
C LEU A 67 20.82 6.46 8.49
N LYS A 68 19.54 6.19 8.26
CA LYS A 68 19.05 5.47 7.09
C LYS A 68 18.19 6.37 6.21
N ALA A 69 18.27 6.17 4.90
CA ALA A 69 17.29 6.66 3.94
C ALA A 69 16.33 5.53 3.57
N ASN A 70 15.04 5.85 3.48
CA ASN A 70 13.98 4.91 3.14
C ASN A 70 13.03 5.49 2.07
N PHE A 71 12.32 4.62 1.36
CA PHE A 71 11.26 5.00 0.44
C PHE A 71 10.22 3.88 0.26
N VAL A 72 9.00 4.28 -0.09
CA VAL A 72 7.92 3.39 -0.55
C VAL A 72 7.17 4.08 -1.69
N MET A 73 7.03 3.38 -2.82
CA MET A 73 6.22 3.81 -3.97
C MET A 73 5.25 2.68 -4.32
N GLU A 74 3.95 2.89 -4.08
CA GLU A 74 2.88 1.92 -4.24
C GLU A 74 1.76 2.49 -5.10
N PHE A 75 1.29 1.69 -6.05
CA PHE A 75 0.28 2.02 -7.03
C PHE A 75 -0.94 1.13 -6.87
N GLU A 76 -2.12 1.67 -7.14
CA GLU A 76 -3.38 0.91 -7.22
C GLU A 76 -3.37 0.05 -8.49
N VAL A 77 -3.83 -1.19 -8.37
CA VAL A 77 -4.03 -2.10 -9.51
C VAL A 77 -5.44 -2.65 -9.41
N ASP A 78 -6.19 -2.62 -10.49
CA ASP A 78 -7.46 -3.34 -10.60
C ASP A 78 -7.28 -4.50 -11.60
N PRO A 79 -7.17 -5.75 -11.13
CA PRO A 79 -6.95 -6.90 -12.03
C PRO A 79 -8.15 -7.24 -12.91
N CYS A 80 -9.32 -6.61 -12.71
CA CYS A 80 -10.53 -6.86 -13.51
C CYS A 80 -10.91 -5.72 -14.47
N THR A 81 -10.20 -4.59 -14.48
CA THR A 81 -10.49 -3.48 -15.41
C THR A 81 -9.24 -2.95 -16.11
N GLU A 82 -9.40 -2.55 -17.37
CA GLU A 82 -8.36 -1.85 -18.15
C GLU A 82 -8.26 -0.38 -17.74
N THR A 83 -7.88 -0.14 -16.47
CA THR A 83 -7.68 1.21 -15.94
C THR A 83 -6.39 1.82 -16.49
N GLN A 84 -6.52 2.78 -17.41
CA GLN A 84 -5.39 3.51 -18.00
C GLN A 84 -4.77 4.60 -17.08
N ALA A 85 -5.36 4.83 -15.89
CA ALA A 85 -4.92 5.87 -14.96
C ALA A 85 -4.09 5.29 -13.81
N ILE A 86 -2.80 5.62 -13.76
CA ILE A 86 -1.92 5.25 -12.64
C ILE A 86 -2.27 6.09 -11.41
N LYS A 87 -2.83 5.46 -10.37
CA LYS A 87 -3.11 6.10 -9.08
C LYS A 87 -2.05 5.70 -8.06
N ILE A 88 -1.46 6.69 -7.39
CA ILE A 88 -0.52 6.46 -6.28
C ILE A 88 -1.34 6.20 -5.00
N ARG A 89 -1.08 5.06 -4.35
CA ARG A 89 -1.61 4.72 -3.02
C ARG A 89 -0.74 5.36 -1.94
N THR A 90 0.55 5.00 -1.96
CA THR A 90 1.59 5.53 -1.07
C THR A 90 2.79 5.94 -1.91
N GLY A 91 3.35 7.11 -1.66
CA GLY A 91 4.54 7.62 -2.34
C GLY A 91 5.32 8.48 -1.38
N ILE A 92 6.22 7.86 -0.62
CA ILE A 92 6.98 8.49 0.46
C ILE A 92 8.48 8.27 0.32
N VAL A 93 9.23 9.24 0.81
CA VAL A 93 10.67 9.18 1.07
C VAL A 93 10.92 9.64 2.50
N GLY A 94 11.94 9.12 3.15
CA GLY A 94 12.21 9.48 4.54
C GLY A 94 13.64 9.20 5.00
N LEU A 95 13.91 9.73 6.19
CA LEU A 95 15.12 9.47 6.97
C LEU A 95 14.73 8.87 8.32
N SER A 96 15.48 7.87 8.77
CA SER A 96 15.30 7.19 10.06
C SER A 96 16.60 7.24 10.86
N GLY A 97 16.50 7.47 12.17
CA GLY A 97 17.65 7.40 13.08
C GLY A 97 17.23 7.26 14.54
N GLY A 98 18.18 7.44 15.47
CA GLY A 98 17.90 7.36 16.92
C GLY A 98 16.90 8.40 17.46
N TRP A 99 16.50 9.37 16.63
CA TRP A 99 15.51 10.41 16.90
C TRP A 99 14.11 10.07 16.34
N GLY A 100 13.93 8.90 15.72
CA GLY A 100 12.69 8.49 15.03
C GLY A 100 12.78 8.68 13.52
N ASP A 101 11.65 9.02 12.90
CA ASP A 101 11.48 9.09 11.45
C ASP A 101 11.01 10.48 10.98
N ALA A 102 11.61 10.99 9.90
CA ALA A 102 11.12 12.14 9.15
C ALA A 102 10.73 11.67 7.75
N ILE A 103 9.43 11.70 7.45
CA ILE A 103 8.85 11.13 6.24
C ILE A 103 8.07 12.20 5.47
N PHE A 104 8.31 12.30 4.17
CA PHE A 104 7.68 13.24 3.26
C PHE A 104 7.01 12.52 2.10
N GLY A 105 5.85 13.01 1.68
CA GLY A 105 5.13 12.51 0.51
C GLY A 105 3.69 12.09 0.78
N ARG A 106 3.09 11.38 -0.17
CA ARG A 106 1.70 10.93 -0.12
C ARG A 106 1.58 9.65 0.71
N ARG A 107 0.86 9.73 1.82
CA ARG A 107 0.43 8.58 2.63
C ARG A 107 -1.00 8.78 3.09
N ASN A 108 -1.56 7.77 3.75
CA ASN A 108 -2.78 7.93 4.53
C ASN A 108 -2.57 8.95 5.67
N ALA A 109 -3.63 9.68 6.01
CA ALA A 109 -3.67 10.48 7.23
C ALA A 109 -3.65 9.58 8.47
N LEU A 110 -3.13 10.07 9.60
CA LEU A 110 -3.02 9.29 10.84
C LEU A 110 -4.37 8.75 11.32
N ILE A 111 -5.46 9.51 11.11
CA ILE A 111 -6.82 9.05 11.41
C ILE A 111 -7.21 7.84 10.56
N LYS A 112 -6.86 7.81 9.27
CA LYS A 112 -7.10 6.65 8.39
C LYS A 112 -6.28 5.44 8.79
N ASP A 113 -5.01 5.63 9.18
CA ASP A 113 -4.20 4.53 9.71
C ASP A 113 -4.78 3.98 11.03
N SER A 114 -5.43 4.82 11.85
CA SER A 114 -6.12 4.37 13.07
C SER A 114 -7.49 3.71 12.83
N GLU A 115 -8.22 4.09 11.78
CA GLU A 115 -9.48 3.41 11.42
C GLU A 115 -9.20 1.96 11.00
N TYR A 116 -8.12 1.69 10.26
CA TYR A 116 -7.76 0.34 9.80
C TYR A 116 -7.47 -0.66 10.93
N THR A 117 -7.16 -0.24 12.16
CA THR A 117 -7.04 -1.20 13.28
C THR A 117 -8.40 -1.61 13.88
N PHE A 118 -9.49 -0.94 13.49
CA PHE A 118 -10.86 -1.30 13.89
C PHE A 118 -11.68 -1.93 12.75
N ASP A 119 -11.20 -1.87 11.50
CA ASP A 119 -11.77 -2.57 10.34
C ASP A 119 -10.94 -3.83 10.02
N VAL A 120 -11.47 -4.99 10.40
CA VAL A 120 -10.78 -6.28 10.27
C VAL A 120 -10.91 -6.92 8.87
N ASN A 121 -11.68 -6.36 7.93
CA ASN A 121 -12.00 -7.06 6.68
C ASN A 121 -12.22 -6.15 5.44
N MET A 122 -12.15 -4.82 5.53
CA MET A 122 -12.51 -3.88 4.44
C MET A 122 -13.93 -4.09 3.86
N ALA A 123 -14.78 -4.85 4.56
CA ALA A 123 -16.12 -5.34 4.20
C ALA A 123 -16.71 -6.10 5.43
N PRO A 124 -17.84 -6.84 5.37
CA PRO A 124 -18.93 -6.80 4.39
C PRO A 124 -20.33 -6.49 4.99
N THR A 125 -20.53 -6.59 6.30
CA THR A 125 -21.87 -6.62 6.94
C THR A 125 -22.35 -5.24 7.40
N ALA A 126 -23.68 -5.05 7.41
CA ALA A 126 -24.30 -3.81 7.85
C ALA A 126 -23.88 -3.40 9.28
N ALA A 127 -23.68 -2.09 9.50
CA ALA A 127 -23.23 -1.42 10.73
C ALA A 127 -21.72 -1.50 11.05
N GLY A 128 -20.88 -0.86 10.22
CA GLY A 128 -19.47 -0.60 10.53
C GLY A 128 -18.78 0.55 9.75
N TYR A 129 -19.50 1.29 8.89
CA TYR A 129 -18.88 2.20 7.92
C TYR A 129 -18.49 3.55 8.52
N LEU A 130 -17.28 3.65 9.09
CA LEU A 130 -16.66 4.94 9.41
C LEU A 130 -16.03 5.58 8.16
N GLY A 131 -16.91 6.01 7.25
CA GLY A 131 -16.68 7.09 6.30
C GLY A 131 -15.49 6.94 5.33
N ASN A 132 -15.78 6.51 4.11
CA ASN A 132 -14.93 6.75 2.92
C ASN A 132 -14.72 8.25 2.59
N TYR A 133 -15.23 9.17 3.42
CA TYR A 133 -15.11 10.63 3.29
C TYR A 133 -13.99 11.27 4.13
N ALA A 134 -13.34 10.55 5.06
CA ALA A 134 -12.14 11.09 5.74
C ALA A 134 -10.87 11.09 4.85
N ARG A 135 -11.04 11.09 3.52
CA ARG A 135 -9.98 11.03 2.50
C ARG A 135 -9.53 12.40 1.97
N ASP A 136 -10.33 13.45 2.16
CA ASP A 136 -10.09 14.79 1.58
C ASP A 136 -9.54 15.81 2.60
N SER A 137 -8.83 15.34 3.63
CA SER A 137 -7.94 16.20 4.42
C SER A 137 -6.69 16.53 3.59
N GLN A 138 -6.79 17.58 2.79
CA GLN A 138 -5.66 18.14 2.05
C GLN A 138 -4.54 18.53 3.03
N ALA A 139 -3.29 18.18 2.69
CA ALA A 139 -2.14 18.59 3.47
C ALA A 139 -1.83 20.08 3.24
N PHE A 140 -2.38 20.92 4.13
CA PHE A 140 -1.73 22.12 4.63
C PHE A 140 -1.34 21.79 6.09
N PHE A 141 -0.14 22.09 6.59
CA PHE A 141 0.82 23.13 6.21
C PHE A 141 2.23 22.58 6.00
#